data_AF-A0A2D7JTI7-F1
#
_entry.id   AF-A0A2D7JTI7-F1
#
_cell.length_a   1.000
_cell.length_b   1.000
_cell.length_c   1.000
_cell.angle_alpha   90.00
_cell.angle_beta   90.00
_cell.angle_gamma   90.00
#
_symmetry.space_group_name_H-M   'P 1'
#
loop_
_entity.id
_entity.type
_entity.pdbx_description
1 polymer ?
#
loop_
_entity_poly.entity_id
_entity_poly.type
_entity_poly.pdbx_seq_one_letter_code
_entity_poly.pdbx_strand_id
1 'polypeptide(L)'
;MDDRYDLVGFFLDKEGAFRSNLISLMEGTPIEESAGSISFAAGTFAAVNIVFLMLFFSQFAILWIERKAVARMQDRYGATTALRSLWVGENGVTAGEWWNMLPFGAGKPVGAINKWLNSKFGNRDENFATVDRVNNRSWMGKTIVPGFFQNVADGMKFLVKEHMVPQRADKLIFEVSPFLIVSSTLLILGMIPLSSGIYATNPDLSILYAIAIFGIAPIGVFFAGWSSNNKYTLIGGIRSAAQLTAYEIPLLLTLLSVAILSGTFNIIESIHFQHSAGAWNIFLMPLGAALFLITMIAEVERVPFDMPEAEAELVEGWWTEYGGMRFGMLFMAEYIRTYAACFLFTHFFLGGWHLPFQGTIGSIEFLGLGGLYLLIPGAVMTLIKSWLVFLIVFVWARFSLARIRTDQILEFGWRMLLPLAVIQVVLSLVYRLYLFNPEEMSAQNDVAGGMAWDAFGLPYFVPIATTLFWLGIFWVYLNDEDKSVTQERMFHVHTVEPAGTVVPGQE
;
A
#
# COMPACT_ATOMS: atom_id res chain seq x y z
N MET A 1 -16.71 16.92 11.02
CA MET A 1 -16.13 15.81 11.82
C MET A 1 -14.75 16.17 12.38
N ASP A 2 -14.01 17.09 11.74
CA ASP A 2 -12.56 17.23 11.91
C ASP A 2 -12.05 18.33 12.87
N ASP A 3 -12.85 19.31 13.30
CA ASP A 3 -12.34 20.44 14.11
C ASP A 3 -11.72 20.03 15.46
N ARG A 4 -12.00 18.82 15.96
CA ARG A 4 -11.42 18.32 17.23
C ARG A 4 -10.01 17.75 17.09
N TYR A 5 -9.58 17.35 15.90
CA TYR A 5 -8.28 16.70 15.66
C TYR A 5 -7.50 17.36 14.53
N ASP A 6 -7.59 18.69 14.43
CA ASP A 6 -6.88 19.47 13.42
C ASP A 6 -5.42 19.73 13.84
N LEU A 7 -4.53 18.84 13.39
CA LEU A 7 -3.09 18.96 13.56
C LEU A 7 -2.53 20.16 12.79
N VAL A 8 -3.08 20.43 11.61
CA VAL A 8 -2.69 21.54 10.76
C VAL A 8 -3.06 22.86 11.43
N GLY A 9 -4.29 23.02 11.91
CA GLY A 9 -4.70 24.19 12.69
C GLY A 9 -3.84 24.40 13.94
N PHE A 10 -3.50 23.33 14.66
CA PHE A 10 -2.66 23.44 15.86
C PHE A 10 -1.22 23.91 15.59
N PHE A 11 -0.58 23.43 14.52
CA PHE A 11 0.83 23.72 14.21
C PHE A 11 1.05 24.85 13.19
N LEU A 12 0.10 25.10 12.29
CA LEU A 12 0.28 26.01 11.16
C LEU A 12 -0.52 27.31 11.32
N ASP A 13 -1.63 27.32 12.04
CA ASP A 13 -2.39 28.56 12.25
C ASP A 13 -1.61 29.55 13.13
N LYS A 14 -1.72 30.85 12.83
CA LYS A 14 -1.02 31.92 13.57
C LYS A 14 -1.49 32.00 15.02
N GLU A 15 -2.76 31.72 15.27
CA GLU A 15 -3.35 31.64 16.62
C GLU A 15 -3.19 30.25 17.25
N GLY A 16 -2.70 29.27 16.49
CA GLY A 16 -2.45 27.91 16.95
C GLY A 16 -1.51 27.90 18.16
N ALA A 17 -1.84 27.07 19.16
CA ALA A 17 -1.15 27.04 20.44
C ALA A 17 0.36 26.77 20.30
N PHE A 18 0.81 26.05 19.26
CA PHE A 18 2.24 25.85 19.04
C PHE A 18 2.93 27.12 18.55
N ARG A 19 2.37 27.78 17.52
CA ARG A 19 3.00 28.96 16.91
C ARG A 19 2.99 30.16 17.84
N SER A 20 1.88 30.40 18.53
CA SER A 20 1.74 31.51 19.48
C SER A 20 2.70 31.38 20.66
N ASN A 21 2.82 30.19 21.24
CA ASN A 21 3.80 29.92 22.31
C ASN A 21 5.24 30.11 21.82
N LEU A 22 5.57 29.63 20.61
CA LEU A 22 6.93 29.73 20.07
C LEU A 22 7.30 31.18 19.72
N ILE A 23 6.33 31.97 19.23
CA ILE A 23 6.50 33.41 19.02
C ILE A 23 6.69 34.12 20.37
N SER A 24 5.87 33.83 21.39
CA SER A 24 5.99 34.45 22.72
C SER A 24 7.33 34.14 23.41
N LEU A 25 7.94 32.99 23.14
CA LEU A 25 9.26 32.63 23.65
C LEU A 25 10.39 33.40 22.96
N MET A 26 10.15 33.97 21.78
CA MET A 26 11.12 34.73 20.99
C MET A 26 10.92 36.24 21.09
N GLU A 27 9.84 36.70 21.73
CA GLU A 27 9.60 38.10 22.04
C GLU A 27 10.71 38.66 22.95
N GLY A 28 11.27 39.82 22.58
CA GLY A 28 12.38 40.44 23.31
C GLY A 28 13.76 39.85 23.01
N THR A 29 13.88 38.94 22.03
CA THR A 29 15.16 38.42 21.55
C THR A 29 15.60 39.11 20.25
N PRO A 30 16.89 39.15 19.89
CA PRO A 30 17.35 39.72 18.62
C PRO A 30 16.85 38.99 17.36
N ILE A 31 16.09 37.89 17.52
CA ILE A 31 15.52 37.07 16.44
C ILE A 31 14.01 37.33 16.27
N GLU A 32 13.44 38.28 17.03
CA GLU A 32 12.01 38.60 17.03
C GLU A 32 11.45 38.90 15.64
N GLU A 33 12.19 39.64 14.79
CA GLU A 33 11.78 39.93 13.41
C GLU A 33 11.64 38.66 12.54
N SER A 34 12.35 37.59 12.88
CA SER A 34 12.29 36.29 12.19
C SER A 34 11.42 35.26 12.90
N ALA A 35 10.87 35.58 14.08
CA ALA A 35 10.14 34.64 14.93
C ALA A 35 8.93 34.02 14.20
N GLY A 36 8.20 34.81 13.42
CA GLY A 36 7.05 34.32 12.64
C GLY A 36 7.42 33.26 11.60
N SER A 37 8.53 33.46 10.89
CA SER A 37 9.05 32.54 9.86
C SER A 37 9.65 31.28 10.48
N ILE A 38 10.39 31.42 11.58
CA ILE A 38 10.97 30.29 12.33
C ILE A 38 9.85 29.43 12.92
N SER A 39 8.83 30.06 13.52
CA SER A 39 7.64 29.40 14.06
C SER A 39 6.86 28.65 12.98
N PHE A 40 6.70 29.24 11.78
CA PHE A 40 6.10 28.56 10.64
C PHE A 40 6.91 27.34 10.18
N ALA A 41 8.23 27.49 10.04
CA ALA A 41 9.11 26.41 9.61
C ALA A 41 9.14 25.26 10.63
N ALA A 42 9.21 25.58 11.93
CA ALA A 42 9.17 24.60 13.01
C ALA A 42 7.81 23.89 13.08
N GLY A 43 6.70 24.63 12.95
CA GLY A 43 5.35 24.07 12.93
C GLY A 43 5.14 23.13 11.73
N THR A 44 5.57 23.56 10.54
CA THR A 44 5.55 22.73 9.32
C THR A 44 6.39 21.46 9.50
N PHE A 45 7.62 21.60 9.99
CA PHE A 45 8.50 20.46 10.23
C PHE A 45 7.88 19.48 11.23
N ALA A 46 7.31 19.96 12.33
CA ALA A 46 6.64 19.13 13.32
C ALA A 46 5.43 18.40 12.74
N ALA A 47 4.54 19.10 12.03
CA ALA A 47 3.35 18.51 11.41
C ALA A 47 3.72 17.43 10.40
N VAL A 48 4.66 17.71 9.48
CA VAL A 48 5.13 16.75 8.48
C VAL A 48 5.74 15.52 9.14
N ASN A 49 6.59 15.70 10.17
CA ASN A 49 7.20 14.56 10.88
C ASN A 49 6.16 13.72 11.63
N ILE A 50 5.18 14.35 12.28
CA ILE A 50 4.12 13.62 13.00
C ILE A 50 3.29 12.80 12.02
N VAL A 51 2.83 13.41 10.92
CA VAL A 51 2.04 12.71 9.89
C VAL A 51 2.85 11.58 9.27
N PHE A 52 4.12 11.85 8.92
CA PHE A 52 5.01 10.83 8.37
C PHE A 52 5.23 9.67 9.35
N LEU A 53 5.48 9.94 10.64
CA LEU A 53 5.64 8.90 11.65
C LEU A 53 4.36 8.11 11.86
N MET A 54 3.18 8.76 11.84
CA MET A 54 1.90 8.06 11.91
C MET A 54 1.74 7.08 10.72
N LEU A 55 1.99 7.54 9.51
CA LEU A 55 1.95 6.70 8.30
C LEU A 55 2.99 5.57 8.39
N PHE A 56 4.24 5.88 8.72
CA PHE A 56 5.32 4.91 8.80
C PHE A 56 5.08 3.85 9.88
N PHE A 57 4.65 4.25 11.09
CA PHE A 57 4.34 3.29 12.15
C PHE A 57 3.12 2.43 11.85
N SER A 58 2.13 2.99 11.14
CA SER A 58 0.94 2.23 10.73
C SER A 58 1.28 1.10 9.74
N GLN A 59 2.36 1.19 8.97
CA GLN A 59 2.81 0.14 8.06
C GLN A 59 3.24 -1.14 8.78
N PHE A 60 3.75 -1.06 10.02
CA PHE A 60 4.09 -2.26 10.79
C PHE A 60 2.87 -3.17 11.01
N ALA A 61 1.66 -2.58 11.09
CA ALA A 61 0.42 -3.35 11.19
C ALA A 61 0.18 -4.16 9.91
N ILE A 62 0.41 -3.60 8.73
CA ILE A 62 0.25 -4.27 7.44
C ILE A 62 1.17 -5.48 7.30
N LEU A 63 2.46 -5.30 7.58
CA LEU A 63 3.44 -6.37 7.52
C LEU A 63 3.09 -7.51 8.48
N TRP A 64 2.57 -7.16 9.65
CA TRP A 64 2.06 -8.14 10.61
C TRP A 64 0.81 -8.86 10.11
N ILE A 65 -0.14 -8.11 9.55
CA ILE A 65 -1.39 -8.60 8.98
C ILE A 65 -1.09 -9.59 7.85
N GLU A 66 -0.21 -9.24 6.91
CA GLU A 66 0.18 -10.11 5.80
C GLU A 66 0.75 -11.41 6.33
N ARG A 67 1.84 -11.37 7.11
CA ARG A 67 2.50 -12.57 7.64
C ARG A 67 1.49 -13.48 8.34
N LYS A 68 0.55 -12.90 9.08
CA LYS A 68 -0.50 -13.65 9.77
C LYS A 68 -1.54 -14.24 8.83
N ALA A 69 -1.99 -13.49 7.82
CA ALA A 69 -2.96 -13.95 6.83
C ALA A 69 -2.36 -15.01 5.90
N VAL A 70 -1.12 -14.81 5.42
CA VAL A 70 -0.35 -15.79 4.65
C VAL A 70 -0.17 -17.10 5.42
N ALA A 71 0.28 -17.02 6.67
CA ALA A 71 0.44 -18.20 7.52
C ALA A 71 -0.88 -18.98 7.70
N ARG A 72 -2.01 -18.27 7.77
CA ARG A 72 -3.34 -18.91 7.85
C ARG A 72 -3.74 -19.59 6.54
N MET A 73 -3.48 -18.96 5.40
CA MET A 73 -3.91 -19.49 4.10
C MET A 73 -3.05 -20.66 3.61
N GLN A 74 -1.76 -20.69 3.95
CA GLN A 74 -0.87 -21.78 3.54
C GLN A 74 -0.94 -23.02 4.44
N ASP A 75 -1.81 -23.04 5.46
CA ASP A 75 -1.86 -24.04 6.55
C ASP A 75 -0.48 -24.33 7.19
N ARG A 76 0.48 -23.43 6.93
CA ARG A 76 1.83 -23.39 7.47
C ARG A 76 1.79 -22.38 8.58
N TYR A 77 1.54 -22.86 9.80
CA TYR A 77 1.67 -22.04 10.99
C TYR A 77 3.11 -21.54 11.11
N GLY A 78 3.29 -20.25 10.80
CA GLY A 78 4.57 -19.56 10.78
C GLY A 78 5.29 -19.64 12.12
N ALA A 79 6.62 -19.66 12.02
CA ALA A 79 7.56 -19.66 13.12
C ALA A 79 7.13 -18.74 14.28
N THR A 80 7.09 -19.26 15.50
CA THR A 80 7.26 -18.41 16.68
C THR A 80 8.48 -17.54 16.44
N THR A 81 8.34 -16.23 16.67
CA THR A 81 9.33 -15.17 16.41
C THR A 81 10.72 -15.69 16.12
N ALA A 82 11.15 -15.60 14.87
CA ALA A 82 12.56 -15.72 14.55
C ALA A 82 13.25 -14.39 14.91
N LEU A 83 13.16 -13.97 16.18
CA LEU A 83 14.17 -13.05 16.75
C LEU A 83 15.57 -13.62 16.50
N ARG A 84 15.68 -14.94 16.33
CA ARG A 84 16.86 -15.64 15.82
C ARG A 84 17.47 -15.01 14.55
N SER A 85 16.70 -14.39 13.65
CA SER A 85 17.24 -13.74 12.43
C SER A 85 18.11 -12.51 12.72
N LEU A 86 17.93 -11.85 13.86
CA LEU A 86 18.80 -10.76 14.32
C LEU A 86 20.19 -11.25 14.77
N TRP A 87 20.33 -12.53 15.15
CA TRP A 87 21.47 -13.00 15.94
C TRP A 87 22.07 -14.34 15.51
N VAL A 88 21.53 -14.99 14.49
CA VAL A 88 22.09 -16.20 13.89
C VAL A 88 22.54 -15.83 12.48
N GLY A 89 23.87 -15.83 12.28
CA GLY A 89 24.41 -15.85 10.93
C GLY A 89 23.97 -17.14 10.24
N GLU A 90 23.82 -17.09 8.92
CA GLU A 90 23.79 -18.33 8.14
C GLU A 90 25.05 -19.16 8.48
N ASN A 91 24.91 -20.50 8.52
CA ASN A 91 25.93 -21.48 8.92
C ASN A 91 26.07 -21.81 10.42
N GLY A 92 25.05 -21.58 11.25
CA GLY A 92 24.99 -22.18 12.58
C GLY A 92 25.87 -21.50 13.64
N VAL A 93 26.46 -20.35 13.32
CA VAL A 93 27.22 -19.53 14.27
C VAL A 93 26.26 -18.59 15.01
N THR A 94 26.14 -18.77 16.33
CA THR A 94 25.37 -17.85 17.18
C THR A 94 26.18 -16.58 17.45
N ALA A 95 25.59 -15.39 17.25
CA ALA A 95 26.23 -14.09 17.47
C ALA A 95 26.59 -13.76 18.94
N GLY A 96 26.64 -14.76 19.84
CA GLY A 96 26.91 -14.57 21.27
C GLY A 96 28.27 -13.93 21.54
N GLU A 97 29.30 -14.29 20.78
CA GLU A 97 30.63 -13.67 20.91
C GLU A 97 30.68 -12.24 20.33
N TRP A 98 29.88 -11.96 19.30
CA TRP A 98 29.79 -10.64 18.68
C TRP A 98 29.28 -9.57 19.66
N TRP A 99 28.32 -9.89 20.53
CA TRP A 99 27.82 -8.94 21.54
C TRP A 99 28.93 -8.46 22.46
N ASN A 100 29.92 -9.30 22.79
CA ASN A 100 31.06 -8.90 23.61
C ASN A 100 31.99 -7.90 22.90
N MET A 101 31.85 -7.70 21.59
CA MET A 101 32.64 -6.76 20.78
C MET A 101 32.02 -5.35 20.71
N LEU A 102 30.82 -5.13 21.26
CA LEU A 102 30.20 -3.80 21.25
C LEU A 102 30.98 -2.79 22.10
N PRO A 103 31.21 -1.57 21.58
CA PRO A 103 31.94 -0.54 22.29
C PRO A 103 31.22 -0.14 23.59
N PHE A 104 32.01 0.33 24.56
CA PHE A 104 31.55 0.80 25.88
C PHE A 104 30.93 -0.27 26.80
N GLY A 105 31.14 -1.57 26.54
CA GLY A 105 30.66 -2.63 27.42
C GLY A 105 29.13 -2.83 27.40
N ALA A 106 28.44 -2.17 26.47
CA ALA A 106 27.00 -2.34 26.21
C ALA A 106 26.63 -3.77 25.76
N GLY A 107 27.64 -4.55 25.35
CA GLY A 107 27.50 -5.96 24.96
C GLY A 107 26.86 -6.87 26.00
N LYS A 108 27.26 -6.73 27.27
CA LYS A 108 26.75 -7.57 28.37
C LYS A 108 25.26 -7.33 28.68
N PRO A 109 24.79 -6.07 28.87
CA PRO A 109 23.37 -5.83 29.11
C PRO A 109 22.51 -6.18 27.89
N VAL A 110 22.97 -5.89 26.67
CA VAL A 110 22.21 -6.26 25.46
C VAL A 110 22.19 -7.79 25.27
N GLY A 111 23.30 -8.48 25.53
CA GLY A 111 23.36 -9.95 25.52
C GLY A 111 22.44 -10.60 26.56
N ALA A 112 22.31 -10.00 27.76
CA ALA A 112 21.39 -10.47 28.80
C ALA A 112 19.92 -10.28 28.42
N ILE A 113 19.56 -9.11 27.88
CA ILE A 113 18.22 -8.83 27.34
C ILE A 113 17.91 -9.80 26.19
N ASN A 114 18.89 -10.05 25.31
CA ASN A 114 18.74 -10.97 24.19
C ASN A 114 18.54 -12.43 24.65
N LYS A 115 19.30 -12.88 25.65
CA LYS A 115 19.12 -14.21 26.26
C LYS A 115 17.75 -14.35 26.92
N TRP A 116 17.27 -13.29 27.59
CA TRP A 116 15.94 -13.23 28.18
C TRP A 116 14.83 -13.28 27.11
N LEU A 117 14.93 -12.47 26.05
CA LEU A 117 14.00 -12.48 24.93
C LEU A 117 13.96 -13.83 24.21
N ASN A 118 15.11 -14.44 23.94
CA ASN A 118 15.17 -15.78 23.34
C ASN A 118 14.59 -16.87 24.26
N SER A 119 14.76 -16.76 25.58
CA SER A 119 14.18 -17.72 26.53
C SER A 119 12.65 -17.61 26.65
N LYS A 120 12.09 -16.41 26.43
CA LYS A 120 10.64 -16.15 26.58
C LYS A 120 9.86 -16.18 25.28
N PHE A 121 10.49 -15.81 24.16
CA PHE A 121 9.85 -15.60 22.86
C PHE A 121 10.59 -16.28 21.69
N GLY A 122 11.66 -17.03 21.97
CA GLY A 122 12.44 -17.73 20.95
C GLY A 122 11.82 -19.08 20.56
N ASN A 123 12.18 -19.55 19.36
CA ASN A 123 11.69 -20.76 18.71
C ASN A 123 12.08 -22.10 19.41
N ARG A 124 12.73 -22.06 20.58
CA ARG A 124 13.17 -23.26 21.32
C ARG A 124 12.26 -23.49 22.52
N ASP A 125 11.15 -24.16 22.29
CA ASP A 125 10.46 -24.88 23.35
C ASP A 125 10.96 -26.33 23.31
N GLU A 126 11.49 -26.86 24.41
CA GLU A 126 12.00 -28.25 24.47
C GLU A 126 10.90 -29.29 24.19
N ASN A 127 9.63 -28.87 24.29
CA ASN A 127 8.47 -29.73 24.06
C ASN A 127 7.97 -29.73 22.61
N PHE A 128 8.45 -28.83 21.75
CA PHE A 128 7.96 -28.70 20.37
C PHE A 128 9.12 -28.61 19.38
N ALA A 129 9.20 -29.58 18.47
CA ALA A 129 10.22 -29.61 17.43
C ALA A 129 10.12 -28.37 16.52
N THR A 130 11.24 -27.68 16.31
CA THR A 130 11.38 -26.67 15.25
C THR A 130 11.21 -27.36 13.90
N VAL A 131 10.18 -26.93 13.17
CA VAL A 131 9.57 -27.62 12.02
C VAL A 131 10.59 -28.01 10.94
N ASP A 132 10.82 -29.32 10.82
CA ASP A 132 11.05 -29.99 9.54
C ASP A 132 9.69 -30.58 9.10
N ARG A 133 9.46 -30.60 7.78
CA ARG A 133 8.25 -30.97 7.01
C ARG A 133 6.98 -31.45 7.76
N VAL A 134 5.88 -30.76 7.45
CA VAL A 134 4.48 -31.23 7.35
C VAL A 134 4.03 -32.23 8.42
N ASN A 135 3.55 -31.72 9.55
CA ASN A 135 2.31 -32.21 10.16
C ASN A 135 1.90 -31.28 11.30
N ASN A 136 0.68 -30.73 11.15
CA ASN A 136 -0.23 -30.22 12.16
C ASN A 136 0.39 -29.87 13.54
N ARG A 137 0.44 -28.57 13.89
CA ARG A 137 0.40 -28.10 15.28
C ARG A 137 0.28 -26.58 15.45
N SER A 138 -0.95 -26.20 15.76
CA SER A 138 -1.40 -25.00 16.47
C SER A 138 -0.61 -24.70 17.76
N TRP A 139 -0.24 -23.43 17.99
CA TRP A 139 -0.88 -22.61 19.03
C TRP A 139 -0.65 -21.10 18.80
N MET A 140 -1.69 -20.32 19.01
CA MET A 140 -1.70 -18.87 18.79
C MET A 140 -0.75 -18.16 19.75
N GLY A 141 0.16 -17.35 19.22
CA GLY A 141 0.53 -16.11 19.91
C GLY A 141 -0.70 -15.23 20.00
N LYS A 142 -1.43 -15.27 21.13
CA LYS A 142 -2.63 -14.44 21.40
C LYS A 142 -2.35 -12.93 21.31
N THR A 143 -1.09 -12.53 21.34
CA THR A 143 -0.65 -11.14 21.50
C THR A 143 -0.09 -10.56 20.21
N ILE A 144 -0.46 -9.32 19.90
CA ILE A 144 0.07 -8.49 18.79
C ILE A 144 1.59 -8.29 18.90
N VAL A 145 2.13 -8.38 20.11
CA VAL A 145 3.47 -7.91 20.50
C VAL A 145 4.64 -8.63 19.79
N PRO A 146 4.71 -9.98 19.67
CA PRO A 146 5.92 -10.63 19.14
C PRO A 146 6.15 -10.36 17.64
N GLY A 147 5.07 -10.33 16.84
CA GLY A 147 5.17 -10.13 15.40
C GLY A 147 5.50 -8.70 14.99
N PHE A 148 5.16 -7.71 15.82
CA PHE A 148 5.45 -6.30 15.55
C PHE A 148 6.97 -6.01 15.55
N PHE A 149 7.71 -6.59 16.50
CA PHE A 149 9.17 -6.42 16.61
C PHE A 149 9.97 -7.17 15.53
N GLN A 150 9.38 -8.11 14.80
CA GLN A 150 10.08 -8.84 13.75
C GLN A 150 10.49 -7.93 12.58
N ASN A 151 9.70 -6.92 12.25
CA ASN A 151 10.07 -5.98 11.18
C ASN A 151 11.25 -5.09 11.59
N VAL A 152 11.29 -4.67 12.86
CA VAL A 152 12.44 -3.96 13.44
C VAL A 152 13.67 -4.87 13.43
N ALA A 153 13.49 -6.15 13.75
CA ALA A 153 14.52 -7.18 13.70
C ALA A 153 15.14 -7.32 12.30
N ASP A 154 14.30 -7.47 11.28
CA ASP A 154 14.72 -7.64 9.90
C ASP A 154 15.41 -6.37 9.37
N GLY A 155 14.91 -5.18 9.71
CA GLY A 155 15.55 -3.90 9.38
C GLY A 155 16.95 -3.74 9.99
N MET A 156 17.10 -4.05 11.29
CA MET A 156 18.40 -4.03 11.97
C MET A 156 19.38 -5.05 11.38
N LYS A 157 18.89 -6.23 10.97
CA LYS A 157 19.70 -7.23 10.26
C LYS A 157 20.26 -6.66 8.95
N PHE A 158 19.46 -5.95 8.15
CA PHE A 158 19.95 -5.36 6.90
C PHE A 158 20.99 -4.25 7.12
N LEU A 159 20.86 -3.48 8.21
CA LEU A 159 21.81 -2.42 8.58
C LEU A 159 23.20 -2.95 8.98
N VAL A 160 23.26 -4.14 9.61
CA VAL A 160 24.52 -4.74 10.09
C VAL A 160 25.22 -5.55 9.01
N LYS A 161 24.51 -5.95 7.95
CA LYS A 161 25.09 -6.73 6.85
C LYS A 161 26.16 -5.94 6.09
N GLU A 162 27.20 -6.66 5.68
CA GLU A 162 28.28 -6.09 4.87
C GLU A 162 27.76 -5.54 3.55
N HIS A 163 28.31 -4.39 3.16
CA HIS A 163 28.04 -3.77 1.89
C HIS A 163 29.02 -4.30 0.83
N MET A 164 28.48 -5.03 -0.16
CA MET A 164 29.22 -5.50 -1.32
C MET A 164 28.71 -4.82 -2.59
N VAL A 165 29.63 -4.48 -3.51
CA VAL A 165 29.33 -4.00 -4.86
C VAL A 165 30.07 -4.89 -5.86
N PRO A 166 29.42 -5.39 -6.92
CA PRO A 166 30.10 -6.19 -7.93
C PRO A 166 31.24 -5.40 -8.59
N GLN A 167 32.40 -6.03 -8.81
CA GLN A 167 33.58 -5.34 -9.34
C GLN A 167 33.38 -4.75 -10.74
N ARG A 168 32.54 -5.39 -11.56
CA ARG A 168 32.24 -4.97 -12.93
C ARG A 168 30.97 -4.13 -13.03
N ALA A 169 30.26 -3.87 -11.92
CA ALA A 169 29.08 -3.01 -11.92
C ALA A 169 29.48 -1.55 -12.13
N ASP A 170 28.57 -0.76 -12.70
CA ASP A 170 28.69 0.69 -12.68
C ASP A 170 28.37 1.18 -11.27
N LYS A 171 29.42 1.48 -10.51
CA LYS A 171 29.31 1.83 -9.08
C LYS A 171 28.38 3.01 -8.84
N LEU A 172 28.42 4.05 -9.68
CA LEU A 172 27.64 5.25 -9.41
C LEU A 172 26.14 4.97 -9.58
N ILE A 173 25.77 4.33 -10.68
CA ILE A 173 24.37 4.02 -10.97
C ILE A 173 23.85 2.95 -10.01
N PHE A 174 24.67 1.93 -9.71
CA PHE A 174 24.31 0.86 -8.77
C PHE A 174 23.97 1.43 -7.39
N GLU A 175 24.77 2.39 -6.93
CA GLU A 175 24.58 3.06 -5.65
C GLU A 175 23.35 3.97 -5.62
N VAL A 176 23.14 4.77 -6.66
CA VAL A 176 22.07 5.79 -6.69
C VAL A 176 20.69 5.19 -6.95
N SER A 177 20.60 4.08 -7.68
CA SER A 177 19.30 3.52 -8.13
C SER A 177 18.33 3.20 -6.97
N PRO A 178 18.74 2.52 -5.88
CA PRO A 178 17.87 2.31 -4.73
C PRO A 178 17.36 3.60 -4.09
N PHE A 179 18.19 4.64 -4.00
CA PHE A 179 17.76 5.93 -3.43
C PHE A 179 16.75 6.64 -4.31
N LEU A 180 16.83 6.48 -5.63
CA LEU A 180 15.85 7.02 -6.58
C LEU A 180 14.48 6.34 -6.41
N ILE A 181 14.47 5.01 -6.27
CA ILE A 181 13.25 4.23 -6.05
C ILE A 181 12.62 4.53 -4.68
N VAL A 182 13.43 4.64 -3.63
CA VAL A 182 12.95 4.96 -2.29
C VAL A 182 12.45 6.39 -2.22
N SER A 183 13.18 7.36 -2.79
CA SER A 183 12.80 8.77 -2.71
C SER A 183 11.49 9.06 -3.42
N SER A 184 11.29 8.54 -4.65
CA SER A 184 10.00 8.62 -5.34
C SER A 184 8.86 8.04 -4.49
N THR A 185 9.08 6.88 -3.88
CA THR A 185 8.07 6.24 -3.05
C THR A 185 7.72 7.04 -1.78
N LEU A 186 8.71 7.66 -1.13
CA LEU A 186 8.50 8.50 0.05
C LEU A 186 7.79 9.82 -0.30
N LEU A 187 8.02 10.39 -1.49
CA LEU A 187 7.32 11.59 -1.94
C LEU A 187 5.81 11.36 -2.06
N ILE A 188 5.39 10.17 -2.51
CA ILE A 188 3.96 9.81 -2.58
C ILE A 188 3.34 9.80 -1.19
N LEU A 189 4.01 9.22 -0.18
CA LEU A 189 3.52 9.22 1.21
C LEU A 189 3.29 10.64 1.75
N GLY A 190 4.14 11.59 1.38
CA GLY A 190 4.00 12.99 1.78
C GLY A 190 2.72 13.66 1.28
N MET A 191 2.09 13.12 0.23
CA MET A 191 0.84 13.65 -0.34
C MET A 191 -0.41 12.96 0.20
N ILE A 192 -0.28 11.90 0.99
CA ILE A 192 -1.44 11.13 1.47
C ILE A 192 -1.99 11.81 2.73
N PRO A 193 -3.22 12.37 2.69
CA PRO A 193 -3.87 12.87 3.88
C PRO A 193 -4.40 11.70 4.73
N LEU A 194 -4.45 11.84 6.05
CA LEU A 194 -5.08 10.86 6.94
C LEU A 194 -6.50 11.28 7.33
N SER A 195 -6.71 12.59 7.53
CA SER A 195 -7.97 13.24 7.87
C SER A 195 -7.97 14.65 7.25
N SER A 196 -9.09 15.38 7.28
CA SER A 196 -9.13 16.73 6.70
C SER A 196 -8.18 17.70 7.42
N GLY A 197 -7.89 17.49 8.72
CA GLY A 197 -6.92 18.27 9.50
C GLY A 197 -5.58 17.57 9.77
N ILE A 198 -5.37 16.37 9.21
CA ILE A 198 -4.14 15.58 9.42
C ILE A 198 -3.54 15.24 8.07
N TYR A 199 -2.70 16.13 7.56
CA TYR A 199 -1.97 15.93 6.30
C TYR A 199 -0.62 16.68 6.35
N ALA A 200 0.35 16.24 5.55
CA ALA A 200 1.67 16.87 5.51
C ALA A 200 1.69 18.09 4.59
N THR A 201 1.09 17.99 3.40
CA THR A 201 0.90 19.12 2.48
C THR A 201 -0.39 18.94 1.68
N ASN A 202 -0.93 20.04 1.18
CA ASN A 202 -2.15 20.07 0.37
C ASN A 202 -1.97 20.93 -0.89
N PRO A 203 -1.27 20.44 -1.93
CA PRO A 203 -1.16 21.14 -3.20
C PRO A 203 -2.41 20.94 -4.07
N ASP A 204 -2.83 22.00 -4.77
CA ASP A 204 -4.00 21.99 -5.67
C ASP A 204 -3.93 20.91 -6.76
N LEU A 205 -2.71 20.59 -7.20
CA LEU A 205 -2.42 19.58 -8.24
C LEU A 205 -1.91 18.24 -7.66
N SER A 206 -2.33 17.88 -6.44
CA SER A 206 -1.87 16.66 -5.75
C SER A 206 -2.06 15.36 -6.55
N ILE A 207 -3.18 15.17 -7.25
CA ILE A 207 -3.40 13.98 -8.10
C ILE A 207 -2.39 13.93 -9.25
N LEU A 208 -2.16 15.06 -9.94
CA LEU A 208 -1.21 15.15 -11.05
C LEU A 208 0.23 14.92 -10.57
N TYR A 209 0.55 15.42 -9.38
CA TYR A 209 1.86 15.20 -8.77
C TYR A 209 2.09 13.73 -8.40
N ALA A 210 1.07 13.05 -7.84
CA ALA A 210 1.15 11.62 -7.57
C ALA A 210 1.41 10.82 -8.86
N ILE A 211 0.68 11.14 -9.93
CA ILE A 211 0.88 10.60 -11.28
C ILE A 211 2.32 10.79 -11.76
N ALA A 212 2.86 12.00 -11.65
CA ALA A 212 4.21 12.31 -12.11
C ALA A 212 5.29 11.51 -11.37
N ILE A 213 5.08 11.21 -10.07
CA ILE A 213 6.04 10.45 -9.29
C ILE A 213 6.02 8.96 -9.65
N PHE A 214 4.85 8.38 -9.96
CA PHE A 214 4.77 6.99 -10.40
C PHE A 214 5.64 6.75 -11.65
N GLY A 215 5.65 7.67 -12.61
CA GLY A 215 6.49 7.58 -13.81
C GLY A 215 8.00 7.64 -13.59
N ILE A 216 8.48 7.96 -12.38
CA ILE A 216 9.91 7.92 -12.03
C ILE A 216 10.36 6.50 -11.70
N ALA A 217 9.47 5.66 -11.16
CA ALA A 217 9.80 4.33 -10.67
C ALA A 217 10.37 3.37 -11.74
N PRO A 218 9.82 3.28 -12.97
CA PRO A 218 10.34 2.38 -14.01
C PRO A 218 11.80 2.67 -14.37
N ILE A 219 12.18 3.95 -14.37
CA ILE A 219 13.55 4.39 -14.66
C ILE A 219 14.51 3.88 -13.58
N GLY A 220 14.10 3.98 -12.31
CA GLY A 220 14.89 3.48 -11.19
C GLY A 220 15.15 1.97 -11.28
N VAL A 221 14.11 1.20 -11.62
CA VAL A 221 14.21 -0.26 -11.78
C VAL A 221 15.12 -0.62 -12.94
N PHE A 222 14.98 0.06 -14.08
CA PHE A 222 15.86 -0.16 -15.23
C PHE A 222 17.34 0.12 -14.90
N PHE A 223 17.63 1.23 -14.21
CA PHE A 223 18.99 1.56 -13.80
C PHE A 223 19.58 0.57 -12.78
N ALA A 224 18.76 0.07 -11.85
CA ALA A 224 19.16 -0.99 -10.93
C ALA A 224 19.56 -2.28 -11.68
N GLY A 225 18.76 -2.68 -12.67
CA GLY A 225 19.05 -3.84 -13.52
C GLY A 225 20.29 -3.67 -14.40
N TRP A 226 20.44 -2.49 -15.03
CA TRP A 226 21.55 -2.18 -15.93
C TRP A 226 22.89 -2.07 -15.21
N SER A 227 22.92 -1.36 -14.08
CA SER A 227 24.16 -1.08 -13.34
C SER A 227 24.80 -2.31 -12.71
N SER A 228 24.00 -3.35 -12.46
CA SER A 228 24.41 -4.61 -11.86
C SER A 228 25.36 -5.45 -12.74
N ASN A 229 25.45 -5.17 -14.05
CA ASN A 229 26.30 -5.86 -15.02
C ASN A 229 26.20 -7.40 -14.99
N ASN A 230 24.97 -7.90 -14.82
CA ASN A 230 24.61 -9.31 -14.97
C ASN A 230 23.53 -9.43 -16.05
N LYS A 231 23.70 -10.38 -16.98
CA LYS A 231 22.78 -10.59 -18.11
C LYS A 231 21.35 -10.92 -17.64
N TYR A 232 21.19 -11.70 -16.58
CA TYR A 232 19.88 -12.07 -16.06
C TYR A 232 19.20 -10.87 -15.39
N THR A 233 19.93 -10.15 -14.55
CA THR A 233 19.44 -8.95 -13.86
C THR A 233 19.04 -7.85 -14.86
N LEU A 234 19.79 -7.68 -15.95
CA LEU A 234 19.45 -6.74 -17.02
C LEU A 234 18.14 -7.14 -17.74
N ILE A 235 17.97 -8.43 -18.07
CA ILE A 235 16.72 -8.91 -18.68
C ILE A 235 15.54 -8.70 -17.73
N GLY A 236 15.72 -8.95 -16.42
CA GLY A 236 14.72 -8.66 -15.39
C GLY A 236 14.35 -7.18 -15.33
N GLY A 237 15.35 -6.29 -15.34
CA GLY A 237 15.13 -4.84 -15.34
C GLY A 237 14.37 -4.35 -16.58
N ILE A 238 14.68 -4.88 -17.77
CA ILE A 238 13.96 -4.53 -19.00
C ILE A 238 12.51 -5.02 -18.96
N ARG A 239 12.26 -6.25 -18.49
CA ARG A 239 10.90 -6.81 -18.37
C ARG A 239 10.05 -6.03 -17.37
N SER A 240 10.62 -5.72 -16.21
CA SER A 240 9.97 -4.89 -15.19
C SER A 240 9.64 -3.51 -15.73
N ALA A 241 10.60 -2.80 -16.31
CA ALA A 241 10.37 -1.46 -16.87
C ALA A 241 9.29 -1.46 -17.97
N ALA A 242 9.26 -2.49 -18.81
CA ALA A 242 8.22 -2.66 -19.84
C ALA A 242 6.84 -2.91 -19.23
N GLN A 243 6.76 -3.72 -18.17
CA GLN A 243 5.52 -3.98 -17.44
C GLN A 243 5.03 -2.70 -16.76
N LEU A 244 5.85 -2.03 -15.95
CA LEU A 244 5.44 -0.81 -15.24
C LEU A 244 4.92 0.25 -16.22
N THR A 245 5.63 0.49 -17.32
CA THR A 245 5.18 1.41 -18.39
C THR A 245 3.82 1.02 -18.99
N ALA A 246 3.57 -0.28 -19.21
CA ALA A 246 2.33 -0.76 -19.82
C ALA A 246 1.10 -0.58 -18.90
N TYR A 247 1.29 -0.64 -17.59
CA TYR A 247 0.21 -0.51 -16.60
C TYR A 247 0.07 0.91 -16.04
N GLU A 248 1.08 1.75 -16.21
CA GLU A 248 1.03 3.17 -15.87
C GLU A 248 -0.05 3.89 -16.69
N ILE A 249 -0.07 3.74 -18.03
CA ILE A 249 -1.02 4.49 -18.87
C ILE A 249 -2.49 4.22 -18.48
N PRO A 250 -2.96 2.95 -18.32
CA PRO A 250 -4.31 2.69 -17.83
C PRO A 250 -4.54 3.24 -16.41
N LEU A 251 -3.55 3.18 -15.50
CA LEU A 251 -3.65 3.79 -14.17
C LEU A 251 -3.90 5.30 -14.27
N LEU A 252 -3.15 6.02 -15.13
CA LEU A 252 -3.32 7.45 -15.33
C LEU A 252 -4.72 7.82 -15.84
N LEU A 253 -5.26 7.04 -16.78
CA LEU A 253 -6.60 7.24 -17.31
C LEU A 253 -7.69 6.99 -16.25
N THR A 254 -7.51 6.00 -15.37
CA THR A 254 -8.44 5.78 -14.26
C THR A 254 -8.43 6.93 -13.27
N LEU A 255 -7.25 7.46 -12.92
CA LEU A 255 -7.09 8.63 -12.05
C LEU A 255 -7.69 9.89 -12.68
N LEU A 256 -7.50 10.07 -13.99
CA LEU A 256 -8.15 11.15 -14.73
C LEU A 256 -9.67 11.05 -14.66
N SER A 257 -10.23 9.84 -14.76
CA SER A 257 -11.67 9.62 -14.64
C SER A 257 -12.20 10.05 -13.25
N VAL A 258 -11.43 9.80 -12.18
CA VAL A 258 -11.76 10.28 -10.83
C VAL A 258 -11.72 11.80 -10.75
N ALA A 259 -10.68 12.43 -11.30
CA ALA A 259 -10.55 13.89 -11.32
C ALA A 259 -11.68 14.57 -12.11
N ILE A 260 -12.14 13.96 -13.20
CA ILE A 260 -13.31 14.42 -13.98
C ILE A 260 -14.58 14.35 -13.15
N LEU A 261 -14.82 13.24 -12.43
CA LEU A 261 -15.99 13.12 -11.57
C LEU A 261 -15.98 14.13 -10.42
N SER A 262 -14.85 14.31 -9.74
CA SER A 262 -14.74 15.24 -8.62
C SER A 262 -14.65 16.70 -9.04
N GLY A 263 -14.24 16.99 -10.28
CA GLY A 263 -14.06 18.35 -10.79
C GLY A 263 -12.84 19.07 -10.19
N THR A 264 -11.88 18.33 -9.63
CA THR A 264 -10.70 18.86 -8.95
C THR A 264 -9.53 17.88 -9.05
N PHE A 265 -8.31 18.41 -9.05
CA PHE A 265 -7.06 17.63 -8.94
C PHE A 265 -6.55 17.51 -7.51
N ASN A 266 -7.30 18.04 -6.54
CA ASN A 266 -6.95 17.98 -5.13
C ASN A 266 -7.51 16.69 -4.48
N ILE A 267 -6.66 15.90 -3.84
CA ILE A 267 -7.04 14.63 -3.18
C ILE A 267 -8.03 14.89 -2.04
N ILE A 268 -7.81 15.93 -1.21
CA ILE A 268 -8.67 16.26 -0.07
C ILE A 268 -10.05 16.69 -0.56
N GLU A 269 -10.10 17.58 -1.56
CA GLU A 269 -11.37 18.01 -2.17
C GLU A 269 -12.11 16.85 -2.86
N SER A 270 -11.38 15.93 -3.50
CA SER A 270 -11.97 14.73 -4.11
C SER A 270 -12.64 13.80 -3.09
N ILE A 271 -12.11 13.72 -1.86
CA ILE A 271 -12.71 12.96 -0.75
C ILE A 271 -13.96 13.65 -0.24
N HIS A 272 -13.89 14.96 -0.05
CA HIS A 272 -15.05 15.75 0.36
C HIS A 272 -16.16 15.72 -0.68
N PHE A 273 -15.82 15.73 -1.97
CA PHE A 273 -16.79 15.57 -3.05
C PHE A 273 -17.61 14.29 -2.92
N GLN A 274 -17.00 13.16 -2.56
CA GLN A 274 -17.72 11.88 -2.39
C GLN A 274 -18.77 11.94 -1.26
N HIS A 275 -18.49 12.72 -0.20
CA HIS A 275 -19.46 12.94 0.88
C HIS A 275 -20.53 13.97 0.49
N SER A 276 -20.13 15.11 -0.07
CA SER A 276 -21.03 16.18 -0.50
C SER A 276 -21.95 15.77 -1.64
N ALA A 277 -21.52 14.85 -2.50
CA ALA A 277 -22.34 14.32 -3.58
C ALA A 277 -23.22 13.14 -3.13
N GLY A 278 -22.95 12.54 -1.97
CA GLY A 278 -23.79 11.48 -1.38
C GLY A 278 -23.43 10.05 -1.76
N ALA A 279 -22.47 9.84 -2.65
CA ALA A 279 -22.11 8.50 -3.11
C ALA A 279 -20.59 8.33 -3.22
N TRP A 280 -20.11 7.17 -2.78
CA TRP A 280 -18.73 6.77 -3.02
C TRP A 280 -18.50 6.43 -4.49
N ASN A 281 -17.32 6.79 -4.98
CA ASN A 281 -16.97 6.56 -6.39
C ASN A 281 -16.93 5.08 -6.75
N ILE A 282 -16.77 4.15 -5.78
CA ILE A 282 -16.85 2.70 -6.07
C ILE A 282 -18.20 2.28 -6.67
N PHE A 283 -19.30 2.91 -6.26
CA PHE A 283 -20.65 2.59 -6.76
C PHE A 283 -20.97 3.28 -8.09
N LEU A 284 -20.35 4.44 -8.33
CA LEU A 284 -20.47 5.18 -9.58
C LEU A 284 -19.54 4.62 -10.67
N MET A 285 -18.36 4.12 -10.28
CA MET A 285 -17.31 3.68 -11.18
C MET A 285 -16.74 2.30 -10.81
N PRO A 286 -17.56 1.22 -10.76
CA PRO A 286 -17.04 -0.12 -10.47
C PRO A 286 -15.91 -0.56 -11.42
N LEU A 287 -16.05 -0.26 -12.73
CA LEU A 287 -15.01 -0.52 -13.72
C LEU A 287 -13.73 0.25 -13.41
N GLY A 288 -13.82 1.55 -13.09
CA GLY A 288 -12.67 2.36 -12.72
C GLY A 288 -11.96 1.85 -11.47
N ALA A 289 -12.72 1.41 -10.47
CA ALA A 289 -12.17 0.80 -9.25
C ALA A 289 -11.41 -0.50 -9.55
N ALA A 290 -11.99 -1.37 -10.40
CA ALA A 290 -11.34 -2.61 -10.80
C ALA A 290 -10.06 -2.35 -11.62
N LEU A 291 -10.10 -1.44 -12.59
CA LEU A 291 -8.94 -1.06 -13.39
C LEU A 291 -7.83 -0.50 -12.51
N PHE A 292 -8.14 0.41 -11.59
CA PHE A 292 -7.16 0.97 -10.65
C PHE A 292 -6.52 -0.10 -9.78
N LEU A 293 -7.30 -1.03 -9.22
CA LEU A 293 -6.74 -2.11 -8.38
C LEU A 293 -5.82 -3.02 -9.20
N ILE A 294 -6.25 -3.44 -10.38
CA ILE A 294 -5.47 -4.32 -11.25
C ILE A 294 -4.16 -3.65 -11.66
N THR A 295 -4.20 -2.39 -12.09
CA THR A 295 -2.99 -1.66 -12.50
C THR A 295 -2.07 -1.40 -11.33
N MET A 296 -2.59 -1.10 -10.13
CA MET A 296 -1.76 -0.94 -8.94
C MET A 296 -1.10 -2.25 -8.48
N ILE A 297 -1.74 -3.42 -8.63
CA ILE A 297 -1.07 -4.70 -8.31
C ILE A 297 0.10 -4.92 -9.28
N ALA A 298 -0.10 -4.63 -10.57
CA ALA A 298 0.92 -4.76 -11.60
C ALA A 298 2.08 -3.76 -11.42
N GLU A 299 1.78 -2.52 -11.02
CA GLU A 299 2.76 -1.45 -10.75
C GLU A 299 3.67 -1.76 -9.53
N VAL A 300 3.15 -2.53 -8.57
CA VAL A 300 3.89 -2.94 -7.38
C VAL A 300 4.60 -4.29 -7.63
N GLU A 301 4.43 -4.90 -8.80
CA GLU A 301 5.02 -6.18 -9.18
C GLU A 301 4.68 -7.34 -8.22
N ARG A 302 3.48 -7.29 -7.63
CA ARG A 302 3.00 -8.35 -6.72
C ARG A 302 2.26 -9.42 -7.50
N VAL A 303 2.27 -10.66 -6.97
CA VAL A 303 1.49 -11.80 -7.48
C VAL A 303 0.04 -11.35 -7.72
N PRO A 304 -0.52 -11.56 -8.92
CA PRO A 304 -0.07 -12.45 -10.00
C PRO A 304 0.91 -11.85 -11.04
N PHE A 305 1.32 -10.59 -10.89
CA PHE A 305 2.15 -9.84 -11.83
C PHE A 305 3.64 -9.78 -11.44
N ASP A 306 4.13 -10.75 -10.66
CA ASP A 306 5.52 -10.82 -10.13
C ASP A 306 6.52 -11.47 -11.09
N MET A 307 6.17 -11.64 -12.37
CA MET A 307 7.04 -12.34 -13.33
C MET A 307 8.39 -11.72 -13.64
N PRO A 308 8.58 -10.39 -13.61
CA PRO A 308 9.91 -9.81 -13.76
C PRO A 308 10.91 -10.29 -12.70
N GLU A 309 10.42 -10.79 -11.56
CA GLU A 309 11.19 -11.33 -10.43
C GLU A 309 11.24 -12.87 -10.41
N ALA A 310 10.60 -13.56 -11.37
CA ALA A 310 10.37 -15.00 -11.29
C ALA A 310 11.67 -15.81 -11.06
N GLU A 311 11.77 -16.43 -9.88
CA GLU A 311 12.96 -17.20 -9.45
C GLU A 311 13.35 -18.29 -10.44
N ALA A 312 12.37 -18.95 -11.05
CA ALA A 312 12.60 -20.01 -12.02
C ALA A 312 13.28 -19.54 -13.32
N GLU A 313 13.17 -18.26 -13.68
CA GLU A 313 13.73 -17.72 -14.93
C GLU A 313 14.94 -16.79 -14.68
N LEU A 314 14.88 -15.97 -13.62
CA LEU A 314 15.81 -14.85 -13.40
C LEU A 314 16.37 -14.78 -11.96
N VAL A 315 16.24 -15.85 -11.16
CA VAL A 315 16.67 -15.94 -9.75
C VAL A 315 15.89 -15.02 -8.80
N GLU A 316 15.99 -13.70 -8.99
CA GLU A 316 15.27 -12.68 -8.22
C GLU A 316 15.06 -11.39 -9.05
N GLY A 317 15.20 -11.47 -10.38
CA GLY A 317 14.97 -10.34 -11.28
C GLY A 317 16.01 -9.23 -11.16
N TRP A 318 15.55 -7.97 -11.14
CA TRP A 318 16.37 -6.77 -11.29
C TRP A 318 17.15 -6.36 -10.04
N TRP A 319 16.78 -6.86 -8.86
CA TRP A 319 17.47 -6.54 -7.61
C TRP A 319 18.39 -7.65 -7.07
N THR A 320 18.57 -8.76 -7.81
CA THR A 320 19.36 -9.94 -7.41
C THR A 320 20.77 -9.61 -6.87
N GLU A 321 21.44 -8.59 -7.41
CA GLU A 321 22.82 -8.24 -7.02
C GLU A 321 22.89 -7.30 -5.80
N TYR A 322 21.76 -6.81 -5.30
CA TYR A 322 21.71 -5.91 -4.16
C TYR A 322 21.74 -6.70 -2.84
N GLY A 323 22.69 -6.36 -1.98
CA GLY A 323 22.84 -6.93 -0.64
C GLY A 323 22.70 -5.91 0.48
N GLY A 324 22.60 -6.42 1.71
CA GLY A 324 22.64 -5.61 2.94
C GLY A 324 21.54 -4.54 3.00
N MET A 325 21.94 -3.30 3.29
CA MET A 325 21.00 -2.19 3.48
C MET A 325 20.25 -1.80 2.18
N ARG A 326 20.87 -1.88 1.00
CA ARG A 326 20.20 -1.50 -0.26
C ARG A 326 19.07 -2.45 -0.61
N PHE A 327 19.27 -3.75 -0.41
CA PHE A 327 18.18 -4.72 -0.50
C PHE A 327 17.07 -4.39 0.49
N GLY A 328 17.41 -4.11 1.75
CA GLY A 328 16.43 -3.69 2.76
C GLY A 328 15.64 -2.43 2.37
N MET A 329 16.30 -1.46 1.74
CA MET A 329 15.68 -0.23 1.21
C MET A 329 14.74 -0.50 0.03
N LEU A 330 15.15 -1.33 -0.93
CA LEU A 330 14.31 -1.73 -2.07
C LEU A 330 13.06 -2.49 -1.61
N PHE A 331 13.24 -3.45 -0.70
CA PHE A 331 12.15 -4.19 -0.07
C PHE A 331 11.20 -3.24 0.68
N MET A 332 11.75 -2.32 1.49
CA MET A 332 10.95 -1.32 2.17
C MET A 332 10.16 -0.45 1.18
N ALA A 333 10.77 -0.02 0.07
CA ALA A 333 10.11 0.79 -0.95
C ALA A 333 8.95 0.05 -1.61
N GLU A 334 9.10 -1.23 -1.96
CA GLU A 334 8.03 -2.05 -2.52
C GLU A 334 6.79 -2.08 -1.58
N TYR A 335 7.02 -2.29 -0.28
CA TYR A 335 5.95 -2.28 0.72
C TYR A 335 5.33 -0.90 0.94
N ILE A 336 6.12 0.16 0.97
CA ILE A 336 5.59 1.52 1.09
C ILE A 336 4.73 1.84 -0.14
N ARG A 337 5.16 1.44 -1.34
CA ARG A 337 4.40 1.66 -2.57
C ARG A 337 3.10 0.86 -2.57
N THR A 338 3.13 -0.39 -2.11
CA THR A 338 1.93 -1.20 -1.87
C THR A 338 0.96 -0.47 -0.93
N TYR A 339 1.50 0.12 0.14
CA TYR A 339 0.69 0.82 1.12
C TYR A 339 0.08 2.10 0.57
N ALA A 340 0.88 2.88 -0.18
CA ALA A 340 0.40 4.06 -0.90
C ALA A 340 -0.73 3.70 -1.87
N ALA A 341 -0.64 2.56 -2.57
CA ALA A 341 -1.73 2.07 -3.43
C ALA A 341 -3.04 1.86 -2.66
N CYS A 342 -2.97 1.26 -1.47
CA CYS A 342 -4.13 1.01 -0.62
C CYS A 342 -4.77 2.31 -0.12
N PHE A 343 -3.94 3.31 0.23
CA PHE A 343 -4.43 4.63 0.56
C PHE A 343 -5.09 5.29 -0.63
N LEU A 344 -4.42 5.39 -1.78
CA LEU A 344 -4.97 6.05 -2.97
C LEU A 344 -6.31 5.42 -3.38
N PHE A 345 -6.43 4.09 -3.34
CA PHE A 345 -7.72 3.42 -3.58
C PHE A 345 -8.78 3.84 -2.55
N THR A 346 -8.42 3.88 -1.26
CA THR A 346 -9.32 4.31 -0.20
C THR A 346 -9.79 5.76 -0.37
N HIS A 347 -8.90 6.64 -0.83
CA HIS A 347 -9.19 8.06 -1.03
C HIS A 347 -10.07 8.27 -2.27
N PHE A 348 -9.73 7.64 -3.40
CA PHE A 348 -10.42 7.87 -4.65
C PHE A 348 -11.75 7.11 -4.78
N PHE A 349 -11.90 5.94 -4.14
CA PHE A 349 -13.07 5.08 -4.32
C PHE A 349 -13.91 4.82 -3.07
N LEU A 350 -13.31 4.89 -1.87
CA LEU A 350 -13.98 4.56 -0.61
C LEU A 350 -14.21 5.77 0.30
N GLY A 351 -14.15 7.00 -0.22
CA GLY A 351 -14.44 8.22 0.53
C GLY A 351 -13.48 8.54 1.68
N GLY A 352 -12.24 8.03 1.66
CA GLY A 352 -11.20 8.39 2.63
C GLY A 352 -11.62 8.19 4.10
N TRP A 353 -11.65 9.28 4.86
CA TRP A 353 -12.04 9.32 6.27
C TRP A 353 -13.56 9.28 6.54
N HIS A 354 -14.41 9.46 5.52
CA HIS A 354 -15.87 9.42 5.69
C HIS A 354 -16.36 8.01 5.99
N LEU A 355 -17.38 7.83 6.84
CA LEU A 355 -17.94 6.50 7.11
C LEU A 355 -18.82 5.99 5.95
N PRO A 356 -18.92 4.66 5.74
CA PRO A 356 -19.91 4.11 4.82
C PRO A 356 -21.31 4.55 5.25
N PHE A 357 -22.11 5.07 4.30
CA PHE A 357 -23.48 5.51 4.55
C PHE A 357 -23.62 6.52 5.70
N GLN A 358 -22.66 7.44 5.85
CA GLN A 358 -22.65 8.43 6.94
C GLN A 358 -23.99 9.18 7.10
N GLY A 359 -24.65 9.53 5.98
CA GLY A 359 -25.97 10.16 5.97
C GLY A 359 -27.10 9.27 6.50
N THR A 360 -27.08 7.99 6.15
CA THR A 360 -28.09 7.01 6.57
C THR A 360 -27.85 6.51 8.00
N ILE A 361 -26.59 6.39 8.42
CA ILE A 361 -26.24 5.97 9.79
C ILE A 361 -26.48 7.11 10.79
N GLY A 362 -26.25 8.36 10.39
CA GLY A 362 -26.55 9.54 11.21
C GLY A 362 -28.05 9.77 11.44
N SER A 363 -28.92 9.23 10.57
CA SER A 363 -30.38 9.36 10.67
C SER A 363 -31.08 8.18 11.39
N ILE A 364 -30.35 7.10 11.72
CA ILE A 364 -30.90 5.97 12.49
C ILE A 364 -30.77 6.25 13.99
N GLU A 365 -31.84 6.78 14.58
CA GLU A 365 -31.96 7.12 16.01
C GLU A 365 -31.78 5.90 16.95
N PHE A 366 -32.15 4.69 16.49
CA PHE A 366 -32.21 3.47 17.30
C PHE A 366 -30.84 2.92 17.76
N LEU A 367 -29.75 3.23 17.06
CA LEU A 367 -28.42 2.70 17.40
C LEU A 367 -27.67 3.53 18.45
N GLY A 368 -28.22 4.67 18.91
CA GLY A 368 -27.58 5.51 19.94
C GLY A 368 -26.17 5.99 19.58
N LEU A 369 -25.75 5.83 18.32
CA LEU A 369 -24.41 6.14 17.84
C LEU A 369 -24.26 7.60 17.41
N GLY A 370 -25.35 8.39 17.40
CA GLY A 370 -25.47 9.76 16.87
C GLY A 370 -24.53 10.83 17.42
N GLY A 371 -23.60 10.48 18.32
CA GLY A 371 -22.44 11.31 18.69
C GLY A 371 -21.13 10.53 18.91
N LEU A 372 -21.20 9.18 18.95
CA LEU A 372 -20.03 8.30 19.10
C LEU A 372 -19.23 8.18 17.80
N TYR A 373 -19.89 8.29 16.64
CA TYR A 373 -19.18 8.26 15.35
C TYR A 373 -18.21 9.45 15.20
N LEU A 374 -18.60 10.64 15.66
CA LEU A 374 -17.75 11.86 15.73
C LEU A 374 -16.52 11.70 16.64
N LEU A 375 -16.50 10.69 17.51
CA LEU A 375 -15.40 10.44 18.44
C LEU A 375 -14.29 9.61 17.80
N ILE A 376 -14.58 8.84 16.73
CA ILE A 376 -13.59 8.07 15.98
C ILE A 376 -12.77 9.07 15.14
N PRO A 377 -11.44 9.20 15.37
CA PRO A 377 -10.62 10.08 14.55
C PRO A 377 -10.70 9.64 13.08
N GLY A 378 -10.93 10.57 12.14
CA GLY A 378 -11.02 10.27 10.71
C GLY A 378 -9.81 9.50 10.18
N ALA A 379 -8.62 9.82 10.71
CA ALA A 379 -7.38 9.09 10.47
C ALA A 379 -7.49 7.58 10.75
N VAL A 380 -8.17 7.16 11.82
CA VAL A 380 -8.34 5.74 12.16
C VAL A 380 -9.20 5.03 11.11
N MET A 381 -10.24 5.69 10.60
CA MET A 381 -11.09 5.13 9.56
C MET A 381 -10.32 4.94 8.24
N THR A 382 -9.56 5.95 7.83
CA THR A 382 -8.68 5.86 6.66
C THR A 382 -7.70 4.69 6.79
N LEU A 383 -7.08 4.52 7.97
CA LEU A 383 -6.17 3.39 8.24
C LEU A 383 -6.87 2.04 8.16
N ILE A 384 -8.04 1.88 8.79
CA ILE A 384 -8.79 0.61 8.78
C ILE A 384 -9.18 0.24 7.35
N LYS A 385 -9.69 1.17 6.56
CA LYS A 385 -10.06 0.92 5.16
C LYS A 385 -8.84 0.55 4.33
N SER A 386 -7.73 1.28 4.46
CA SER A 386 -6.48 0.95 3.76
C SER A 386 -5.98 -0.46 4.13
N TRP A 387 -6.07 -0.85 5.40
CA TRP A 387 -5.68 -2.20 5.84
C TRP A 387 -6.61 -3.29 5.31
N LEU A 388 -7.92 -3.00 5.19
CA LEU A 388 -8.89 -3.91 4.58
C LEU A 388 -8.62 -4.08 3.08
N VAL A 389 -8.34 -2.98 2.36
CA VAL A 389 -7.97 -3.02 0.95
C VAL A 389 -6.69 -3.84 0.77
N PHE A 390 -5.68 -3.61 1.61
CA PHE A 390 -4.46 -4.41 1.59
C PHE A 390 -4.75 -5.92 1.76
N LEU A 391 -5.57 -6.28 2.75
CA LEU A 391 -5.95 -7.66 3.01
C LEU A 391 -6.71 -8.32 1.86
N ILE A 392 -7.73 -7.64 1.35
CA ILE A 392 -8.65 -8.20 0.35
C ILE A 392 -7.99 -8.20 -1.04
N VAL A 393 -7.20 -7.19 -1.36
CA VAL A 393 -6.61 -7.06 -2.69
C VAL A 393 -5.23 -7.72 -2.71
N PHE A 394 -4.26 -7.20 -1.97
CA PHE A 394 -2.87 -7.65 -2.10
C PHE A 394 -2.61 -9.01 -1.47
N VAL A 395 -3.17 -9.25 -0.28
CA VAL A 395 -2.95 -10.53 0.40
C VAL A 395 -3.81 -11.62 -0.23
N TRP A 396 -5.12 -11.42 -0.38
CA TRP A 396 -5.99 -12.47 -0.89
C TRP A 396 -5.79 -12.75 -2.40
N ALA A 397 -5.58 -11.73 -3.26
CA ALA A 397 -5.34 -11.99 -4.69
C ALA A 397 -4.10 -12.85 -4.91
N ARG A 398 -3.05 -12.68 -4.08
CA ARG A 398 -1.84 -13.50 -4.11
C ARG A 398 -2.09 -15.00 -3.92
N PHE A 399 -3.11 -15.39 -3.14
CA PHE A 399 -3.44 -16.81 -2.92
C PHE A 399 -4.52 -17.34 -3.87
N SER A 400 -5.38 -16.46 -4.34
CA SER A 400 -6.49 -16.84 -5.21
C SER A 400 -6.08 -16.98 -6.67
N LEU A 401 -5.09 -16.18 -7.12
CA LEU A 401 -4.72 -16.09 -8.52
C LEU A 401 -3.39 -16.80 -8.79
N ALA A 402 -3.33 -17.50 -9.91
CA ALA A 402 -2.10 -18.08 -10.43
C ALA A 402 -1.21 -16.98 -11.04
N ARG A 403 0.09 -17.24 -11.06
CA ARG A 403 1.07 -16.40 -11.74
C ARG A 403 0.83 -16.43 -13.27
N ILE A 404 0.89 -15.26 -13.90
CA ILE A 404 0.60 -15.08 -15.34
C ILE A 404 1.92 -14.82 -16.06
N ARG A 405 2.13 -15.34 -17.28
CA ARG A 405 3.39 -15.15 -18.04
C ARG A 405 3.56 -13.70 -18.52
N THR A 406 4.81 -13.22 -18.67
CA THR A 406 5.08 -11.80 -19.01
C THR A 406 4.48 -11.32 -20.33
N ASP A 407 4.41 -12.17 -21.36
CA ASP A 407 3.76 -11.86 -22.63
C ASP A 407 2.25 -11.61 -22.46
N GLN A 408 1.58 -12.46 -21.66
CA GLN A 408 0.17 -12.32 -21.33
C GLN A 408 -0.09 -11.08 -20.46
N ILE A 409 0.83 -10.76 -19.55
CA ILE A 409 0.78 -9.53 -18.75
C ILE A 409 0.83 -8.30 -19.67
N LEU A 410 1.74 -8.27 -20.64
CA LEU A 410 1.83 -7.14 -21.58
C LEU A 410 0.61 -7.08 -22.50
N GLU A 411 0.15 -8.21 -23.03
CA GLU A 411 -1.05 -8.26 -23.86
C GLU A 411 -2.29 -7.78 -23.09
N PHE A 412 -2.44 -8.19 -21.83
CA PHE A 412 -3.54 -7.77 -20.97
C PHE A 412 -3.55 -6.25 -20.73
N GLY A 413 -2.39 -5.65 -20.45
CA GLY A 413 -2.25 -4.21 -20.28
C GLY A 413 -2.64 -3.42 -21.54
N TRP A 414 -2.03 -3.77 -22.68
CA TRP A 414 -2.21 -3.01 -23.93
C TRP A 414 -3.54 -3.29 -24.64
N ARG A 415 -3.97 -4.55 -24.68
CA ARG A 415 -5.12 -4.99 -25.48
C ARG A 415 -6.44 -4.90 -24.71
N MET A 416 -6.43 -5.07 -23.39
CA MET A 416 -7.65 -5.07 -22.58
C MET A 416 -7.75 -3.84 -21.68
N LEU A 417 -6.77 -3.60 -20.80
CA LEU A 417 -6.88 -2.54 -19.80
C LEU A 417 -6.90 -1.14 -20.40
N LEU A 418 -6.06 -0.88 -21.41
CA LEU A 418 -5.98 0.44 -22.03
C LEU A 418 -7.33 0.86 -22.69
N PRO A 419 -7.95 0.06 -23.57
CA PRO A 419 -9.28 0.40 -24.11
C PRO A 419 -10.36 0.56 -23.02
N LEU A 420 -10.36 -0.31 -22.01
CA LEU A 420 -11.32 -0.22 -20.91
C LEU A 420 -11.13 1.06 -20.09
N ALA A 421 -9.89 1.52 -19.88
CA ALA A 421 -9.62 2.77 -19.19
C ALA A 421 -10.11 3.98 -19.99
N VAL A 422 -9.98 3.96 -21.33
CA VAL A 422 -10.56 5.00 -22.19
C VAL A 422 -12.08 5.01 -22.11
N ILE A 423 -12.73 3.85 -22.14
CA ILE A 423 -14.18 3.74 -21.95
C ILE A 423 -14.58 4.32 -20.58
N GLN A 424 -13.81 4.04 -19.53
CA GLN A 424 -14.07 4.57 -18.20
C GLN A 424 -14.00 6.10 -18.15
N VAL A 425 -13.04 6.72 -18.84
CA VAL A 425 -12.96 8.17 -18.96
C VAL A 425 -14.23 8.71 -19.63
N VAL A 426 -14.67 8.10 -20.73
CA VAL A 426 -15.91 8.51 -21.41
C VAL A 426 -17.13 8.36 -20.49
N LEU A 427 -17.24 7.26 -19.75
CA LEU A 427 -18.32 7.06 -18.78
C LEU A 427 -18.31 8.13 -17.68
N SER A 428 -17.14 8.50 -17.17
CA SER A 428 -17.03 9.58 -16.17
C SER A 428 -17.54 10.92 -16.69
N LEU A 429 -17.26 11.25 -17.96
CA LEU A 429 -17.78 12.46 -18.59
C LEU A 429 -19.30 12.41 -18.73
N VAL A 430 -19.85 11.28 -19.17
CA VAL A 430 -21.30 11.10 -19.30
C VAL A 430 -22.00 11.24 -17.95
N TYR A 431 -21.47 10.61 -16.90
CA TYR A 431 -22.01 10.73 -15.55
C TYR A 431 -21.99 12.17 -15.05
N ARG A 432 -20.86 12.88 -15.21
CA ARG A 432 -20.73 14.25 -14.75
C ARG A 432 -21.61 15.25 -15.52
N LEU A 433 -21.87 15.02 -16.82
CA LEU A 433 -22.63 15.95 -17.65
C LEU A 433 -24.15 15.73 -17.62
N TYR A 434 -24.60 14.47 -17.54
CA TYR A 434 -26.02 14.13 -17.71
C TYR A 434 -26.71 13.63 -16.45
N LEU A 435 -25.96 13.07 -15.49
CA LEU A 435 -26.52 12.39 -14.30
C LEU A 435 -26.19 13.08 -12.98
N PHE A 436 -25.47 14.21 -13.02
CA PHE A 436 -25.01 14.92 -11.85
C PHE A 436 -25.78 16.23 -11.68
N ASN A 437 -26.43 16.42 -10.53
CA ASN A 437 -27.13 17.65 -10.19
C ASN A 437 -26.33 18.45 -9.14
N PRO A 438 -25.72 19.60 -9.50
CA PRO A 438 -24.93 20.39 -8.56
C PRO A 438 -25.78 21.06 -7.46
N GLU A 439 -27.08 21.27 -7.68
CA GLU A 439 -27.95 21.97 -6.71
C GLU A 439 -28.28 21.11 -5.48
N GLU A 440 -28.17 19.79 -5.61
CA GLU A 440 -28.44 18.80 -4.55
C GLU A 440 -27.17 18.38 -3.78
N MET A 441 -26.05 19.09 -4.01
CA MET A 441 -24.84 18.92 -3.22
C MET A 441 -25.04 19.48 -1.80
N SER A 442 -24.68 18.67 -0.81
CA SER A 442 -24.65 19.12 0.57
C SER A 442 -23.43 20.01 0.85
N ALA A 443 -23.57 20.91 1.82
CA ALA A 443 -22.42 21.58 2.40
C ALA A 443 -21.42 20.56 2.93
N GLN A 444 -20.12 20.84 2.76
CA GLN A 444 -19.00 19.96 3.09
C GLN A 444 -18.97 19.49 4.57
N ASN A 445 -19.59 20.26 5.46
CA ASN A 445 -19.63 20.01 6.90
C ASN A 445 -20.92 19.35 7.40
N ASP A 446 -21.90 19.11 6.52
CA ASP A 446 -23.16 18.49 6.94
C ASP A 446 -22.96 17.00 7.22
N VAL A 447 -23.63 16.50 8.26
CA VAL A 447 -23.59 15.11 8.68
C VAL A 447 -24.39 14.22 7.72
N ALA A 448 -25.47 14.76 7.14
CA ALA A 448 -26.41 14.03 6.31
C ALA A 448 -25.85 13.62 4.92
N GLY A 449 -24.80 14.30 4.42
CA GLY A 449 -24.32 14.10 3.05
C GLY A 449 -25.30 14.62 1.99
N GLY A 450 -24.86 14.70 0.73
CA GLY A 450 -25.73 15.20 -0.36
C GLY A 450 -26.50 14.11 -1.09
N MET A 451 -27.26 14.52 -2.11
CA MET A 451 -28.09 13.66 -2.96
C MET A 451 -27.86 13.96 -4.46
N ALA A 452 -26.67 14.46 -4.82
CA ALA A 452 -26.38 14.99 -6.16
C ALA A 452 -26.44 13.97 -7.32
N TRP A 453 -26.68 12.69 -7.01
CA TRP A 453 -26.76 11.58 -7.96
C TRP A 453 -28.18 11.00 -8.10
N ASP A 454 -29.17 11.83 -7.81
CA ASP A 454 -30.57 11.47 -7.96
C ASP A 454 -31.01 11.57 -9.42
N ALA A 455 -31.80 10.60 -9.86
CA ALA A 455 -32.37 10.61 -11.20
C ALA A 455 -33.81 10.08 -11.15
N PHE A 456 -34.66 10.64 -12.00
CA PHE A 456 -36.08 10.28 -12.10
C PHE A 456 -36.88 10.43 -10.79
N GLY A 457 -36.42 11.30 -9.87
CA GLY A 457 -37.06 11.53 -8.57
C GLY A 457 -36.85 10.39 -7.56
N LEU A 458 -35.92 9.47 -7.83
CA LEU A 458 -35.52 8.40 -6.92
C LEU A 458 -34.14 8.70 -6.31
N PRO A 459 -34.03 8.76 -4.97
CA PRO A 459 -32.76 9.02 -4.32
C PRO A 459 -31.76 7.90 -4.56
N TYR A 460 -30.50 8.24 -4.82
CA TYR A 460 -29.39 7.30 -5.10
C TYR A 460 -29.61 6.37 -6.30
N PHE A 461 -30.50 6.71 -7.24
CA PHE A 461 -30.80 5.84 -8.38
C PHE A 461 -29.57 5.57 -9.24
N VAL A 462 -28.77 6.59 -9.55
CA VAL A 462 -27.61 6.47 -10.46
C VAL A 462 -26.55 5.51 -9.91
N PRO A 463 -26.09 5.61 -8.63
CA PRO A 463 -25.18 4.63 -8.03
C PRO A 463 -25.74 3.20 -8.04
N ILE A 464 -27.02 3.02 -7.70
CA ILE A 464 -27.64 1.70 -7.62
C ILE A 464 -27.75 1.07 -9.01
N ALA A 465 -28.30 1.79 -9.98
CA ALA A 465 -28.45 1.33 -11.35
C ALA A 465 -27.10 0.98 -11.98
N THR A 466 -26.09 1.82 -11.77
CA THR A 466 -24.73 1.60 -12.26
C THR A 466 -24.11 0.36 -11.62
N THR A 467 -24.24 0.21 -10.31
CA THR A 467 -23.72 -0.97 -9.59
C THR A 467 -24.41 -2.25 -10.07
N LEU A 468 -25.73 -2.25 -10.23
CA LEU A 468 -26.49 -3.40 -10.73
C LEU A 468 -26.12 -3.75 -12.18
N PHE A 469 -25.91 -2.75 -13.04
CA PHE A 469 -25.45 -2.96 -14.41
C PHE A 469 -24.09 -3.66 -14.45
N TRP A 470 -23.12 -3.17 -13.67
CA TRP A 470 -21.79 -3.77 -13.60
C TRP A 470 -21.78 -5.13 -12.91
N LEU A 471 -22.61 -5.34 -11.88
CA LEU A 471 -22.81 -6.66 -11.27
C LEU A 471 -23.44 -7.64 -12.27
N GLY A 472 -24.36 -7.18 -13.12
CA GLY A 472 -24.94 -7.96 -14.20
C GLY A 472 -23.87 -8.38 -15.21
N ILE A 473 -23.03 -7.45 -15.67
CA ILE A 473 -21.88 -7.75 -16.54
C ILE A 473 -20.92 -8.73 -15.86
N PHE A 474 -20.57 -8.49 -14.60
CA PHE A 474 -19.70 -9.38 -13.84
C PHE A 474 -20.28 -10.78 -13.72
N TRP A 475 -21.59 -10.90 -13.46
CA TRP A 475 -22.30 -12.18 -13.38
C TRP A 475 -22.35 -12.90 -14.72
N VAL A 476 -22.53 -12.16 -15.83
CA VAL A 476 -22.41 -12.73 -17.18
C VAL A 476 -21.01 -13.29 -17.39
N TYR A 477 -19.95 -12.53 -17.09
CA TYR A 477 -18.57 -13.03 -17.21
C TYR A 477 -18.26 -14.21 -16.29
N LEU A 478 -18.86 -14.26 -15.10
CA LEU A 478 -18.71 -15.38 -14.17
C LEU A 478 -19.39 -16.65 -14.70
N ASN A 479 -20.51 -16.52 -15.40
CA ASN A 479 -21.28 -17.63 -15.97
C ASN A 479 -20.93 -17.96 -17.42
N ASP A 480 -20.14 -17.12 -18.09
CA ASP A 480 -19.62 -17.33 -19.44
C ASP A 480 -18.49 -18.38 -19.45
N GLU A 481 -18.75 -19.51 -18.79
CA GLU A 481 -18.03 -20.76 -18.97
C GLU A 481 -18.71 -21.54 -20.09
N ASP A 482 -18.57 -21.05 -21.32
CA ASP A 482 -18.88 -21.85 -22.49
C ASP A 482 -17.91 -23.04 -22.54
N LYS A 483 -18.35 -24.19 -21.99
CA LYS A 483 -17.55 -25.43 -21.83
C LYS A 483 -17.07 -26.01 -23.16
N SER A 484 -17.63 -25.55 -24.29
CA SER A 484 -17.22 -25.93 -25.65
C SER A 484 -16.06 -25.10 -26.22
N VAL A 485 -15.77 -23.92 -25.66
CA VAL A 485 -14.69 -23.02 -26.15
C VAL A 485 -13.37 -23.27 -25.40
N THR A 486 -13.38 -24.21 -24.45
CA THR A 486 -12.27 -24.57 -23.57
C THR A 486 -11.01 -25.05 -24.30
N GLN A 487 -11.06 -25.38 -25.60
CA GLN A 487 -9.85 -25.72 -26.36
C GLN A 487 -8.95 -24.51 -26.69
N GLU A 488 -9.46 -23.28 -26.67
CA GLU A 488 -8.69 -22.07 -27.00
C GLU A 488 -8.38 -21.16 -25.80
N ARG A 489 -8.85 -21.49 -24.58
CA ARG A 489 -8.47 -20.72 -23.38
C ARG A 489 -6.99 -20.95 -23.04
N MET A 490 -6.21 -19.86 -23.02
CA MET A 490 -4.78 -19.82 -22.70
C MET A 490 -4.39 -20.27 -21.26
N PHE A 491 -5.31 -20.86 -20.49
CA PHE A 491 -5.12 -21.19 -19.06
C PHE A 491 -5.08 -22.68 -18.74
N HIS A 492 -5.09 -23.58 -19.74
CA HIS A 492 -4.96 -25.00 -19.44
C HIS A 492 -3.51 -25.45 -19.27
N VAL A 493 -3.04 -25.38 -18.02
CA VAL A 493 -2.23 -26.47 -17.47
C VAL A 493 -3.20 -27.60 -17.12
N HIS A 494 -3.57 -28.43 -18.11
CA HIS A 494 -4.18 -29.71 -17.81
C HIS A 494 -3.14 -30.56 -17.09
N THR A 495 -3.17 -30.59 -15.76
CA THR A 495 -2.73 -31.80 -15.05
C THR A 495 -3.91 -32.75 -15.08
N VAL A 496 -3.94 -33.61 -16.11
CA VAL A 496 -4.95 -34.67 -16.23
C VAL A 496 -4.82 -35.68 -15.07
N GLU A 497 -3.68 -35.67 -14.39
CA GLU A 497 -3.41 -36.47 -13.21
C GLU A 497 -2.89 -35.60 -12.05
N PRO A 498 -3.43 -35.77 -10.84
CA PRO A 498 -2.92 -35.09 -9.65
C PRO A 498 -1.46 -35.51 -9.39
N ALA A 499 -0.59 -34.53 -9.11
CA ALA A 499 0.80 -34.79 -8.77
C ALA A 499 0.89 -35.72 -7.53
N GLY A 500 1.28 -36.98 -7.77
CA GLY A 500 1.37 -38.02 -6.73
C GLY A 500 0.95 -39.43 -7.17
N THR A 501 0.37 -39.60 -8.37
CA THR A 501 -0.08 -40.92 -8.87
C THR A 501 0.98 -41.72 -9.62
N VAL A 502 2.15 -41.13 -9.91
CA VAL A 502 3.24 -41.83 -10.60
C VAL A 502 3.94 -42.78 -9.63
N VAL A 503 3.69 -44.08 -9.77
CA VAL A 503 4.53 -45.12 -9.17
C VAL A 503 5.71 -45.37 -10.11
N PRO A 504 6.97 -45.13 -9.69
CA PRO A 504 8.12 -45.38 -10.55
C PRO A 504 8.18 -46.86 -10.93
N GLY A 505 8.18 -47.17 -12.23
CA GLY A 505 8.36 -48.54 -12.74
C GLY A 505 7.12 -49.26 -13.25
N GLN A 506 6.02 -48.56 -13.50
CA GLN A 506 4.88 -49.08 -14.29
C GLN A 506 4.69 -48.23 -15.55
N GLU A 507 5.52 -48.47 -16.55
CA GLU A 507 5.20 -48.29 -17.98
C GLU A 507 5.67 -49.53 -18.74
#